data_AF-A0A0B8PMB6-F1
#
_entry.id   AF-A0A0B8PMB6-F1
#
_cell.length_a   1.000
_cell.length_b   1.000
_cell.length_c   1.000
_cell.angle_alpha   90.00
_cell.angle_beta   90.00
_cell.angle_gamma   90.00
#
_symmetry.space_group_name_H-M   'P 1'
#
loop_
_entity.id
_entity.type
_entity.pdbx_description
1 polymer ?
#
loop_
_entity_poly.entity_id
_entity_poly.type
_entity_poly.pdbx_seq_one_letter_code
_entity_poly.pdbx_strand_id
1 'polypeptide(L)'
;MAQPPLPTLISASSGEEFGSQFSDLAQSMYSFGHSCAEQMCKYHKHGVIVNLLTNECVDKILGTESASSMVSGLTKSWAKELGPFDIRVGGILPSVHHSPHDDYLQSFAQIKDELVKNTEYIIENDSFNGRVMSC
;
A
#
# COMPACT_ATOMS: atom_id res chain seq x y z
N MET A 1 16.99 -14.77 -13.82
CA MET A 1 18.01 -13.71 -13.66
C MET A 1 17.68 -12.97 -12.38
N ALA A 2 18.60 -12.92 -11.42
CA ALA A 2 18.39 -12.20 -10.16
C ALA A 2 18.45 -10.68 -10.42
N GLN A 3 17.47 -9.92 -9.95
CA GLN A 3 17.47 -8.46 -10.04
C GLN A 3 18.61 -7.89 -9.16
N PRO A 4 19.29 -6.81 -9.60
CA PRO A 4 20.30 -6.16 -8.78
C PRO A 4 19.65 -5.56 -7.52
N PRO A 5 20.36 -5.55 -6.39
CA PRO A 5 19.87 -4.94 -5.15
C PRO A 5 19.63 -3.44 -5.34
N LEU A 6 18.60 -2.90 -4.68
CA LEU A 6 18.28 -1.48 -4.67
C LEU A 6 19.52 -0.62 -4.33
N PRO A 7 19.65 0.59 -4.92
CA PRO A 7 20.72 1.52 -4.57
C PRO A 7 20.71 1.82 -3.08
N THR A 8 21.81 1.57 -2.38
CA THR A 8 21.98 2.05 -1.02
C THR A 8 22.49 3.49 -1.03
N LEU A 9 22.22 4.26 0.02
CA LEU A 9 22.73 5.64 0.16
C LEU A 9 24.26 5.75 0.09
N ILE A 10 24.96 4.62 0.28
CA ILE A 10 26.43 4.51 0.23
C ILE A 10 26.93 3.84 -1.06
N SER A 11 26.03 3.41 -1.94
CA SER A 11 26.40 2.79 -3.21
C SER A 11 26.65 3.84 -4.30
N ALA A 12 27.51 3.51 -5.26
CA ALA A 12 27.76 4.34 -6.43
C ALA A 12 26.61 4.32 -7.46
N SER A 13 25.52 3.61 -7.18
CA SER A 13 24.36 3.48 -8.06
C SER A 13 23.58 4.80 -8.13
N SER A 14 23.07 5.13 -9.31
CA SER A 14 22.34 6.37 -9.57
C SER A 14 21.01 6.39 -8.83
N GLY A 15 20.76 7.46 -8.04
CA GLY A 15 19.46 7.71 -7.39
C GLY A 15 18.28 7.86 -8.36
N GLU A 16 18.54 7.91 -9.67
CA GLU A 16 17.54 7.96 -10.73
C GLU A 16 16.62 6.73 -10.73
N GLU A 17 17.16 5.53 -10.50
CA GLU A 17 16.36 4.30 -10.50
C GLU A 17 15.43 4.24 -9.28
N PHE A 18 15.91 4.66 -8.11
CA PHE A 18 15.10 4.83 -6.91
C PHE A 18 13.98 5.86 -7.15
N GLY A 19 14.32 7.01 -7.72
CA GLY A 19 13.37 8.08 -8.02
C GLY A 19 12.26 7.62 -8.96
N SER A 20 12.62 6.94 -10.06
CA SER A 20 11.65 6.41 -11.03
C SER A 20 10.69 5.43 -10.37
N GLN A 21 11.20 4.44 -9.64
CA GLN A 21 10.35 3.42 -9.00
C GLN A 21 9.44 4.01 -7.91
N PHE A 22 9.94 4.96 -7.12
CA PHE A 22 9.12 5.70 -6.15
C PHE A 22 7.98 6.44 -6.84
N SER A 23 8.31 7.18 -7.91
CA SER A 23 7.35 7.95 -8.69
C SER A 23 6.29 7.05 -9.32
N ASP A 24 6.66 5.90 -9.88
CA ASP A 24 5.71 4.97 -10.48
C ASP A 24 4.72 4.42 -9.46
N LEU A 25 5.19 4.06 -8.26
CA LEU A 25 4.34 3.61 -7.16
C LEU A 25 3.38 4.72 -6.71
N ALA A 26 3.91 5.92 -6.45
CA ALA A 26 3.12 7.07 -6.02
C ALA A 26 2.06 7.46 -7.06
N GLN A 27 2.44 7.49 -8.33
CA GLN A 27 1.56 7.82 -9.45
C GLN A 27 0.45 6.78 -9.60
N SER A 28 0.77 5.49 -9.50
CA SER A 28 -0.21 4.41 -9.57
C SER A 28 -1.26 4.56 -8.48
N MET A 29 -0.85 4.71 -7.22
CA MET A 29 -1.77 4.90 -6.11
C MET A 29 -2.62 6.14 -6.27
N TYR A 30 -2.01 7.28 -6.63
CA TYR A 30 -2.73 8.53 -6.83
C TYR A 30 -3.78 8.41 -7.93
N SER A 31 -3.43 7.85 -9.10
CA SER A 31 -4.36 7.71 -10.22
C SER A 31 -5.58 6.86 -9.88
N PHE A 32 -5.39 5.72 -9.20
CA PHE A 32 -6.53 4.90 -8.76
C PHE A 32 -7.34 5.58 -7.65
N GLY A 33 -6.68 6.12 -6.63
CA GLY A 33 -7.35 6.81 -5.52
C GLY A 33 -8.18 8.00 -6.01
N HIS A 34 -7.60 8.82 -6.89
CA HIS A 34 -8.28 9.98 -7.48
C HIS A 34 -9.50 9.56 -8.31
N SER A 35 -9.35 8.58 -9.20
CA SER A 35 -10.47 8.13 -10.03
C SER A 35 -11.61 7.53 -9.19
N CYS A 36 -11.29 6.71 -8.19
CA CYS A 36 -12.30 6.17 -7.27
C CYS A 36 -13.02 7.29 -6.50
N ALA A 37 -12.28 8.21 -5.90
CA ALA A 37 -12.84 9.32 -5.14
C ALA A 37 -13.73 10.22 -6.02
N GLU A 38 -13.29 10.54 -7.24
CA GLU A 38 -14.06 11.34 -8.19
C GLU A 38 -15.42 10.67 -8.50
N GLN A 39 -15.42 9.37 -8.83
CA GLN A 39 -16.65 8.64 -9.14
C GLN A 39 -17.57 8.55 -7.92
N MET A 40 -17.02 8.25 -6.75
CA MET A 40 -17.78 8.16 -5.50
C MET A 40 -18.44 9.50 -5.14
N CYS A 41 -17.69 10.61 -5.23
CA CYS A 41 -18.22 11.94 -5.01
C CYS A 41 -19.29 12.32 -6.05
N LYS A 42 -19.03 12.08 -7.34
CA LYS A 42 -19.94 12.40 -8.45
C LYS A 42 -21.30 11.71 -8.32
N TYR A 43 -21.31 10.46 -7.86
CA TYR A 43 -22.53 9.66 -7.73
C TYR A 43 -23.06 9.57 -6.30
N HIS A 44 -22.55 10.39 -5.38
CA HIS A 44 -22.91 10.38 -3.96
C HIS A 44 -22.89 8.98 -3.36
N LYS A 45 -21.81 8.23 -3.61
CA LYS A 45 -21.58 6.88 -3.10
C LYS A 45 -20.63 6.94 -1.91
N HIS A 46 -21.15 6.53 -0.77
CA HIS A 46 -20.36 6.22 0.41
C HIS A 46 -19.59 4.91 0.20
N GLY A 47 -18.50 4.73 0.94
CA GLY A 47 -17.73 3.49 0.87
C GLY A 47 -16.33 3.62 1.45
N VAL A 48 -15.45 2.72 1.03
CA VAL A 48 -14.08 2.66 1.51
C VAL A 48 -13.11 2.45 0.34
N ILE A 49 -12.01 3.21 0.35
CA ILE A 49 -10.84 2.98 -0.50
C ILE A 49 -9.78 2.25 0.34
N VAL A 50 -9.31 1.10 -0.14
CA VAL A 50 -8.28 0.31 0.54
C VAL A 50 -6.98 0.37 -0.27
N ASN A 51 -5.98 1.06 0.28
CA ASN A 51 -4.64 1.12 -0.26
C ASN A 51 -3.87 -0.14 0.14
N LEU A 52 -3.25 -0.83 -0.82
CA LEU A 52 -2.53 -2.07 -0.55
C LEU A 52 -1.09 -2.00 -1.07
N LEU A 53 -0.15 -2.40 -0.21
CA LEU A 53 1.22 -2.75 -0.59
C LEU A 53 1.45 -4.25 -0.37
N THR A 54 2.13 -4.90 -1.30
CA THR A 54 2.51 -6.32 -1.22
C THR A 54 4.03 -6.48 -1.20
N ASN A 55 4.52 -7.59 -0.64
CA ASN A 55 5.96 -7.91 -0.61
C ASN A 55 6.60 -7.89 -2.00
N GLU A 56 5.89 -8.37 -3.04
CA GLU A 56 6.39 -8.31 -4.43
C GLU A 56 6.60 -6.89 -4.96
N CYS A 57 5.85 -5.91 -4.44
CA CYS A 57 5.99 -4.50 -4.75
C CYS A 57 7.12 -3.86 -3.94
N VAL A 58 7.29 -4.30 -2.68
CA VAL A 58 8.28 -3.79 -1.72
C VAL A 58 9.69 -4.34 -1.96
N ASP A 59 9.82 -5.60 -2.38
CA ASP A 59 11.10 -6.23 -2.76
C ASP A 59 11.70 -5.59 -4.01
N LYS A 60 10.85 -5.00 -4.86
CA LYS A 60 11.26 -4.24 -6.05
C LYS A 60 11.58 -2.78 -5.72
N ILE A 61 10.86 -2.17 -4.78
CA ILE A 61 10.75 -0.72 -4.67
C ILE A 61 11.04 -0.28 -3.20
N LEU A 62 12.23 0.29 -2.98
CA LEU A 62 12.58 1.34 -1.97
C LEU A 62 13.01 0.96 -0.56
N GLY A 63 13.01 -0.31 -0.18
CA GLY A 63 13.11 -0.66 1.23
C GLY A 63 11.79 -0.37 1.94
N THR A 64 11.38 -1.34 2.76
CA THR A 64 10.04 -1.47 3.34
C THR A 64 9.50 -0.18 3.97
N GLU A 65 10.37 0.57 4.66
CA GLU A 65 9.99 1.73 5.47
C GLU A 65 9.55 2.95 4.66
N SER A 66 10.19 3.22 3.51
CA SER A 66 9.89 4.41 2.69
C SER A 66 8.52 4.27 2.02
N ALA A 67 8.27 3.12 1.40
CA ALA A 67 6.99 2.80 0.79
C ALA A 67 5.87 2.76 1.83
N SER A 68 6.11 2.12 2.98
CA SER A 68 5.15 2.06 4.09
C SER A 68 4.80 3.44 4.65
N SER A 69 5.79 4.32 4.77
CA SER A 69 5.59 5.71 5.20
C SER A 69 4.75 6.51 4.19
N MET A 70 5.02 6.34 2.90
CA MET A 70 4.22 6.98 1.84
C MET A 70 2.76 6.55 1.91
N VAL A 71 2.49 5.25 1.96
CA VAL A 71 1.12 4.73 2.01
C VAL A 71 0.39 5.14 3.28
N SER A 72 1.10 5.15 4.42
CA SER A 72 0.56 5.67 5.67
C SER A 72 0.19 7.16 5.57
N GLY A 73 1.04 7.95 4.91
CA GLY A 73 0.80 9.38 4.66
C GLY A 73 -0.41 9.62 3.76
N LEU A 74 -0.46 8.96 2.61
CA LEU A 74 -1.57 9.06 1.65
C LEU A 74 -2.89 8.63 2.29
N THR A 75 -2.91 7.50 2.99
CA THR A 75 -4.11 6.98 3.69
C THR A 75 -4.65 7.99 4.69
N LYS A 76 -3.79 8.59 5.52
CA LYS A 76 -4.19 9.62 6.49
C LYS A 76 -4.68 10.90 5.81
N SER A 77 -4.02 11.31 4.73
CA SER A 77 -4.38 12.53 4.00
C SER A 77 -5.75 12.39 3.34
N TRP A 78 -5.96 11.32 2.58
CA TRP A 78 -7.22 11.08 1.87
C TRP A 78 -8.39 10.82 2.81
N ALA A 79 -8.17 10.16 3.95
CA ALA A 79 -9.21 10.00 4.98
C ALA A 79 -9.78 11.35 5.49
N LYS A 80 -8.91 12.36 5.64
CA LYS A 80 -9.34 13.71 6.05
C LYS A 80 -10.06 14.44 4.92
N GLU A 81 -9.53 14.34 3.71
CA GLU A 81 -10.09 14.99 2.52
C GLU A 81 -11.47 14.45 2.15
N LEU A 82 -11.63 13.12 2.23
CA LEU A 82 -12.83 12.42 1.78
C LEU A 82 -13.89 12.22 2.87
N GLY A 83 -13.54 12.49 4.13
CA GLY A 83 -14.45 12.39 5.28
C GLY A 83 -15.79 13.15 5.11
N PRO A 84 -15.82 14.39 4.59
CA PRO A 84 -17.07 15.11 4.32
C PRO A 84 -18.02 14.41 3.32
N PHE A 85 -17.52 13.46 2.53
CA PHE A 85 -18.30 12.69 1.55
C PHE A 85 -18.70 11.31 2.09
N ASP A 86 -18.38 11.01 3.35
CA ASP A 86 -18.59 9.70 4.00
C ASP A 86 -17.92 8.57 3.19
N ILE A 87 -16.68 8.85 2.79
CA ILE A 87 -15.77 7.92 2.13
C ILE A 87 -14.59 7.70 3.07
N ARG A 88 -14.40 6.46 3.50
CA ARG A 88 -13.30 6.04 4.37
C ARG A 88 -12.08 5.66 3.55
N VAL A 89 -10.90 5.75 4.16
CA VAL A 89 -9.66 5.27 3.55
C VAL A 89 -8.89 4.41 4.55
N GLY A 90 -8.56 3.20 4.15
CA GLY A 90 -7.73 2.26 4.91
C GLY A 90 -6.47 1.89 4.14
N GLY A 91 -5.44 1.46 4.85
CA GLY A 91 -4.22 0.93 4.24
C GLY A 91 -3.86 -0.45 4.78
N ILE A 92 -3.26 -1.28 3.94
CA ILE A 92 -2.71 -2.57 4.29
C ILE A 92 -1.24 -2.58 3.86
N LEU A 93 -0.36 -2.81 4.82
CA LEU A 93 1.09 -2.85 4.66
C LEU A 93 1.60 -4.28 4.92
N PRO A 94 2.68 -4.69 4.26
CA PRO A 94 3.34 -5.95 4.60
C PRO A 94 4.14 -5.85 5.90
N SER A 95 4.18 -6.93 6.66
CA SER A 95 5.13 -7.15 7.75
C SER A 95 6.43 -7.70 7.21
N VAL A 96 7.55 -7.20 7.73
CA VAL A 96 8.92 -7.56 7.32
C VAL A 96 9.34 -8.96 7.84
N HIS A 97 8.40 -9.86 8.10
CA HIS A 97 8.64 -11.15 8.73
C HIS A 97 8.52 -12.31 7.75
N HIS A 98 9.43 -12.38 6.76
CA HIS A 98 9.69 -13.64 6.08
C HIS A 98 11.15 -14.06 6.28
N SER A 99 11.31 -15.15 7.03
CA SER A 99 12.54 -15.92 7.06
C SER A 99 12.74 -16.56 5.69
N PRO A 100 13.96 -16.59 5.14
CA PRO A 100 14.25 -17.19 3.82
C PRO A 100 14.02 -18.72 3.76
N HIS A 101 13.52 -19.33 4.83
CA HIS A 101 13.28 -20.76 4.96
C HIS A 101 11.81 -21.19 4.87
N ASP A 102 10.85 -20.26 4.72
CA ASP A 102 9.44 -20.64 4.62
C ASP A 102 9.06 -21.06 3.18
N ASP A 103 8.35 -22.19 3.08
CA ASP A 103 7.86 -22.74 1.82
C ASP A 103 7.04 -21.68 1.07
N TYR A 104 7.54 -21.22 -0.09
CA TYR A 104 6.99 -20.12 -0.87
C TYR A 104 5.48 -20.26 -1.18
N LEU A 105 5.00 -21.50 -1.39
CA LEU A 105 3.59 -21.78 -1.65
C LEU A 105 2.70 -21.66 -0.41
N GLN A 106 3.21 -22.05 0.76
CA GLN A 106 2.47 -21.97 2.02
C GLN A 106 2.46 -20.53 2.53
N SER A 107 3.56 -19.80 2.34
CA SER A 107 3.67 -18.35 2.58
C SER A 107 2.69 -17.54 1.72
N PHE A 108 2.57 -17.84 0.41
CA PHE A 108 1.66 -17.09 -0.47
C PHE A 108 0.18 -17.27 -0.12
N ALA A 109 -0.24 -18.49 0.24
CA ALA A 109 -1.62 -18.76 0.66
C ALA A 109 -1.96 -18.04 1.97
N GLN A 110 -1.02 -18.02 2.93
CA GLN A 110 -1.17 -17.30 4.20
C GLN A 110 -1.24 -15.79 4.00
N ILE A 111 -0.35 -15.20 3.19
CA ILE A 111 -0.38 -13.77 2.85
C ILE A 111 -1.74 -13.41 2.22
N LYS A 112 -2.24 -14.23 1.30
CA LYS A 112 -3.57 -13.99 0.71
C LYS A 112 -4.70 -14.04 1.72
N ASP A 113 -4.68 -15.00 2.63
CA ASP A 113 -5.70 -15.14 3.68
C ASP A 113 -5.69 -13.94 4.63
N GLU A 114 -4.51 -13.46 5.04
CA GLU A 114 -4.36 -12.25 5.85
C GLU A 114 -4.83 -10.99 5.12
N LEU A 115 -4.50 -10.85 3.83
CA LEU A 115 -4.98 -9.74 3.01
C LEU A 115 -6.51 -9.71 2.90
N VAL A 116 -7.14 -10.88 2.71
CA VAL A 116 -8.60 -10.99 2.68
C VAL A 116 -9.19 -10.59 4.03
N LYS A 117 -8.72 -11.18 5.13
CA LYS A 117 -9.20 -10.88 6.49
C LYS A 117 -9.05 -9.41 6.86
N ASN A 118 -7.91 -8.81 6.54
CA ASN A 118 -7.66 -7.40 6.84
C ASN A 118 -8.54 -6.49 5.97
N THR A 119 -8.78 -6.86 4.72
CA THR A 119 -9.69 -6.13 3.84
C THR A 119 -11.13 -6.21 4.34
N GLU A 120 -11.61 -7.41 4.71
CA GLU A 120 -12.93 -7.63 5.30
C GLU A 120 -13.10 -6.78 6.57
N TYR A 121 -12.12 -6.81 7.48
CA TYR A 121 -12.16 -6.00 8.69
C TYR A 121 -12.23 -4.49 8.40
N ILE A 122 -11.46 -3.98 7.44
CA ILE A 122 -11.50 -2.56 7.05
C ILE A 122 -12.87 -2.18 6.48
N ILE A 123 -13.47 -3.07 5.68
CA ILE A 123 -14.79 -2.86 5.08
C ILE A 123 -15.87 -2.86 6.15
N GLU A 124 -15.89 -3.87 7.03
CA GLU A 124 -16.93 -4.09 8.04
C GLU A 124 -16.85 -3.13 9.24
N ASN A 125 -15.67 -2.56 9.52
CA ASN A 125 -15.49 -1.65 10.64
C ASN A 125 -15.59 -0.18 10.22
N ASP A 126 -16.76 0.42 10.42
CA ASP A 126 -17.02 1.84 10.10
C ASP A 126 -16.15 2.83 10.87
N SER A 127 -15.60 2.44 12.03
CA SER A 127 -14.64 3.27 12.78
C SER A 127 -13.23 3.27 12.18
N PHE A 128 -12.95 2.36 11.24
CA PHE A 128 -11.65 2.27 10.58
C PHE A 128 -11.56 3.29 9.45
N ASN A 129 -10.86 4.39 9.73
CA ASN A 129 -10.59 5.45 8.76
C ASN A 129 -9.23 6.11 9.04
N GLY A 130 -8.42 6.32 7.99
CA GLY A 130 -7.10 6.96 8.07
C GLY A 130 -6.03 6.12 8.78
N ARG A 131 -6.22 4.81 8.87
CA ARG A 131 -5.31 3.88 9.58
C ARG A 131 -4.75 2.84 8.63
N VAL A 132 -3.62 2.25 9.01
CA VAL A 132 -2.98 1.15 8.30
C VAL A 132 -2.93 -0.10 9.18
N MET A 133 -3.12 -1.27 8.57
CA MET A 133 -2.86 -2.57 9.19
C MET A 133 -1.58 -3.15 8.62
N SER A 134 -0.79 -3.82 9.44
CA SER A 134 0.34 -4.62 8.99
C SER A 134 -0.08 -6.09 8.91
N CYS A 135 0.33 -6.80 7.84
CA CYS A 135 0.13 -8.24 7.65
C CYS A 135 1.47 -8.94 7.84
#